data_AF-A0A2J4RMI4-F1
#
_entry.id   AF-A0A2J4RMI4-F1
#
_cell.length_a   1.000
_cell.length_b   1.000
_cell.length_c   1.000
_cell.angle_alpha   90.00
_cell.angle_beta   90.00
_cell.angle_gamma   90.00
#
_symmetry.space_group_name_H-M   'P 1'
#
loop_
_entity.id
_entity.type
_entity.pdbx_description
1 polymer ?
#
loop_
_entity_poly.entity_id
_entity_poly.type
_entity_poly.pdbx_seq_one_letter_code
_entity_poly.pdbx_strand_id
1 'polypeptide(L)'
;MMCIRPLTLILPLLLTACSGSQTSVERNASHAASAIERMHFDPNTRMQRADSITALKPMMQQLYDQGKKDRTDGLTPAQAQKRVESFSCPDVLSGGQKTRILGKEYDADNPEKQRQILLEAGISSYWDGYNGRS
;
A
#
# COMPACT_ATOMS: atom_id res chain seq x y z
N MET A 1 29.85 -30.18 43.07
CA MET A 1 29.91 -28.73 42.82
C MET A 1 29.69 -28.49 41.33
N MET A 2 28.91 -27.47 40.97
CA MET A 2 28.07 -27.34 39.77
C MET A 2 28.66 -27.65 38.38
N CYS A 3 27.87 -28.36 37.57
CA CYS A 3 27.91 -28.34 36.09
C CYS A 3 27.39 -27.00 35.57
N ILE A 4 28.22 -26.26 34.84
CA ILE A 4 27.83 -25.04 34.13
C ILE A 4 27.24 -25.46 32.77
N ARG A 5 25.92 -25.28 32.60
CA ARG A 5 25.20 -25.53 31.34
C ARG A 5 25.36 -24.32 30.40
N PRO A 6 25.79 -24.49 29.14
CA PRO A 6 25.75 -23.43 28.15
C PRO A 6 24.35 -23.45 27.51
N LEU A 7 23.34 -22.93 28.20
CA LEU A 7 21.97 -22.93 27.67
C LEU A 7 21.25 -21.62 28.00
N THR A 8 21.87 -20.49 27.68
CA THR A 8 21.26 -19.17 27.94
C THR A 8 21.64 -18.11 26.89
N LEU A 9 21.76 -18.48 25.61
CA LEU A 9 21.99 -17.51 24.53
C LEU A 9 21.18 -17.75 23.23
N ILE A 10 20.08 -18.53 23.27
CA ILE A 10 19.26 -18.77 22.06
C ILE A 10 17.94 -17.97 22.08
N LEU A 11 17.53 -17.42 23.23
CA LEU A 11 16.22 -16.77 23.37
C LEU A 11 16.06 -15.38 22.71
N PRO A 12 17.10 -14.51 22.54
CA PRO A 12 16.87 -13.19 21.96
C PRO A 12 16.83 -13.18 20.41
N LEU A 13 17.14 -14.28 19.73
CA LEU A 13 17.19 -14.37 18.26
C LEU A 13 15.83 -14.65 17.60
N LEU A 14 14.79 -14.98 18.38
CA LEU A 14 13.46 -15.28 17.85
C LEU A 14 12.56 -14.03 17.66
N LEU A 15 13.03 -12.85 18.09
CA LEU A 15 12.26 -11.60 17.99
C LEU A 15 12.42 -10.89 16.63
N THR A 16 13.28 -11.37 15.73
CA THR A 16 13.48 -10.77 14.39
C THR A 16 12.57 -11.38 13.31
N ALA A 17 11.74 -12.38 13.63
CA ALA A 17 10.85 -13.03 12.67
C ALA A 17 9.56 -12.24 12.36
N CYS A 18 9.24 -11.18 13.12
CA CYS A 18 8.00 -10.42 12.94
C CYS A 18 8.09 -9.29 11.89
N SER A 19 9.28 -9.04 11.32
CA SER A 19 9.45 -8.18 10.15
C SER A 19 9.53 -9.04 8.89
N GLY A 20 8.44 -9.75 8.57
CA GLY A 20 8.31 -10.40 7.26
C GLY A 20 8.54 -9.39 6.15
N SER A 21 9.25 -9.78 5.09
CA SER A 21 9.50 -8.90 3.94
C SER A 21 8.16 -8.49 3.34
N GLN A 22 7.78 -7.22 3.51
CA GLN A 22 6.56 -6.69 2.92
C GLN A 22 6.63 -6.78 1.41
N THR A 23 5.57 -7.29 0.79
CA THR A 23 5.48 -7.30 -0.67
C THR A 23 5.39 -5.87 -1.21
N SER A 24 5.71 -5.67 -2.48
CA SER A 24 5.55 -4.39 -3.18
C SER A 24 4.13 -3.85 -3.02
N VAL A 25 3.14 -4.73 -3.18
CA VAL A 25 1.71 -4.43 -2.98
C VAL A 25 1.46 -3.90 -1.57
N GLU A 26 2.04 -4.54 -0.55
CA GLU A 26 1.91 -4.11 0.84
C GLU A 26 2.62 -2.80 1.13
N ARG A 27 3.81 -2.59 0.57
CA ARG A 27 4.56 -1.33 0.70
C ARG A 27 3.82 -0.17 0.06
N ASN A 28 3.32 -0.33 -1.17
CA ASN A 28 2.59 0.71 -1.87
C ASN A 28 1.25 1.02 -1.17
N ALA A 29 0.54 0.01 -0.67
CA ALA A 29 -0.66 0.22 0.16
C ALA A 29 -0.35 0.95 1.48
N SER A 30 0.75 0.57 2.15
CA SER A 30 1.21 1.18 3.41
C SER A 30 1.63 2.64 3.21
N HIS A 31 2.32 2.93 2.11
CA HIS A 31 2.70 4.29 1.72
C HIS A 31 1.47 5.16 1.46
N ALA A 32 0.51 4.67 0.66
CA ALA A 32 -0.72 5.39 0.37
C ALA A 32 -1.52 5.70 1.65
N ALA A 33 -1.75 4.69 2.50
CA ALA A 33 -2.45 4.87 3.77
C ALA A 33 -1.74 5.90 4.65
N SER A 34 -0.42 5.81 4.81
CA SER A 34 0.35 6.76 5.63
C SER A 34 0.32 8.18 5.05
N ALA A 35 0.34 8.33 3.73
CA ALA A 35 0.23 9.63 3.08
C ALA A 35 -1.16 10.23 3.30
N ILE A 36 -2.23 9.44 3.17
CA ILE A 36 -3.62 9.87 3.45
C ILE A 36 -3.79 10.31 4.90
N GLU A 37 -3.31 9.51 5.84
CA GLU A 37 -3.37 9.84 7.27
C GLU A 37 -2.68 11.17 7.59
N ARG A 38 -1.52 11.44 6.98
CA ARG A 38 -0.78 12.70 7.20
C ARG A 38 -1.49 13.93 6.63
N MET A 39 -2.38 13.77 5.66
CA MET A 39 -3.18 14.88 5.14
C MET A 39 -4.32 15.27 6.08
N HIS A 40 -4.81 14.33 6.87
CA HIS A 40 -5.95 14.54 7.76
C HIS A 40 -5.49 14.52 9.22
N PHE A 41 -5.26 15.71 9.77
CA PHE A 41 -5.02 15.88 11.20
C PHE A 41 -6.31 16.35 11.88
N ASP A 42 -7.06 15.41 12.46
CA ASP A 42 -8.17 15.70 13.37
C ASP A 42 -7.74 15.32 14.80
N PRO A 43 -7.71 16.23 15.79
CA PRO A 43 -7.35 15.85 17.16
C PRO A 43 -8.29 14.80 17.80
N ASN A 44 -9.51 14.64 17.28
CA ASN A 44 -10.55 13.77 17.85
C ASN A 44 -10.67 12.42 17.13
N THR A 45 -10.16 12.28 15.90
CA THR A 45 -10.26 11.05 15.12
C THR A 45 -8.93 10.63 14.50
N ARG A 46 -8.81 9.33 14.22
CA ARG A 46 -7.62 8.74 13.60
C ARG A 46 -8.08 7.73 12.56
N MET A 47 -7.42 7.75 11.41
CA MET A 47 -7.60 6.73 10.39
C MET A 47 -7.15 5.36 10.92
N GLN A 48 -7.93 4.31 10.71
CA GLN A 48 -7.53 2.94 11.05
C GLN A 48 -6.53 2.43 10.02
N ARG A 49 -5.23 2.55 10.31
CA ARG A 49 -4.17 2.27 9.34
C ARG A 49 -4.18 0.84 8.81
N ALA A 50 -4.36 -0.17 9.67
CA ALA A 50 -4.35 -1.58 9.25
C ALA A 50 -5.50 -1.90 8.28
N ASP A 51 -6.70 -1.40 8.57
CA ASP A 51 -7.88 -1.57 7.73
C ASP A 51 -7.73 -0.82 6.40
N SER A 52 -7.22 0.42 6.44
CA SER A 52 -6.91 1.20 5.23
C SER A 52 -5.90 0.47 4.34
N ILE A 53 -4.83 -0.08 4.91
CA ILE A 53 -3.85 -0.87 4.15
C ILE A 53 -4.55 -2.06 3.50
N THR A 54 -5.32 -2.83 4.28
CA THR A 54 -6.04 -4.02 3.79
C THR A 54 -7.01 -3.67 2.67
N ALA A 55 -7.74 -2.57 2.79
CA ALA A 55 -8.67 -2.08 1.78
C ALA A 55 -7.98 -1.61 0.48
N LEU A 56 -6.74 -1.12 0.58
CA LEU A 56 -5.97 -0.65 -0.59
C LEU A 56 -5.23 -1.78 -1.31
N LYS A 57 -4.91 -2.90 -0.65
CA LYS A 57 -4.17 -4.02 -1.27
C LYS A 57 -4.78 -4.51 -2.59
N PRO A 58 -6.10 -4.69 -2.76
CA PRO A 58 -6.67 -5.16 -4.02
C PRO A 58 -6.36 -4.26 -5.22
N MET A 59 -6.44 -2.93 -5.05
CA MET A 59 -6.11 -1.99 -6.12
C MET A 59 -4.62 -2.08 -6.49
N MET A 60 -3.74 -2.14 -5.48
CA MET A 60 -2.30 -2.28 -5.69
C MET A 60 -1.98 -3.60 -6.40
N GLN A 61 -2.64 -4.69 -6.01
CA GLN A 61 -2.48 -6.01 -6.61
C GLN A 61 -2.91 -6.01 -8.08
N GLN A 62 -4.08 -5.43 -8.40
CA GLN A 62 -4.56 -5.33 -9.78
C GLN A 62 -3.56 -4.62 -10.69
N LEU A 63 -3.00 -3.49 -10.23
CA LEU A 63 -2.03 -2.72 -11.01
C LEU A 63 -0.68 -3.43 -11.11
N TYR A 64 -0.24 -4.09 -10.04
CA TYR A 64 0.95 -4.95 -10.05
C TYR A 64 0.83 -6.08 -11.08
N ASP A 65 -0.30 -6.79 -11.06
CA ASP A 65 -0.56 -7.89 -11.99
C ASP A 65 -0.65 -7.39 -13.44
N GLN A 66 -1.23 -6.19 -13.65
CA GLN A 66 -1.25 -5.56 -14.97
C GLN A 66 0.17 -5.22 -15.47
N GLY A 67 1.04 -4.69 -14.60
CA GLY A 67 2.44 -4.42 -14.96
C GLY A 67 3.19 -5.71 -15.31
N LYS A 68 3.03 -6.75 -14.50
CA LYS A 68 3.61 -8.07 -14.75
C LYS A 68 3.11 -8.67 -16.07
N LYS A 69 1.81 -8.53 -16.35
CA LYS A 69 1.20 -8.96 -17.60
C LYS A 69 1.79 -8.21 -18.79
N ASP A 70 1.86 -6.88 -18.75
CA ASP A 70 2.42 -6.09 -19.84
C ASP A 70 3.89 -6.44 -20.13
N ARG A 71 4.68 -6.68 -19.08
CA ARG A 71 6.06 -7.15 -19.23
C ARG A 71 6.12 -8.52 -19.93
N THR A 72 5.23 -9.43 -19.54
CA THR A 72 5.14 -10.78 -20.12
C THR A 72 4.65 -10.75 -21.57
N ASP A 73 3.73 -9.84 -21.89
CA ASP A 73 3.20 -9.60 -23.24
C ASP A 73 4.21 -8.85 -24.14
N GLY A 74 5.40 -8.51 -23.62
CA GLY A 74 6.50 -7.92 -24.39
C GLY A 74 6.39 -6.42 -24.62
N LEU A 75 5.53 -5.71 -23.87
CA LEU A 75 5.44 -4.25 -23.98
C LEU A 75 6.79 -3.62 -23.63
N THR A 76 7.23 -2.68 -24.45
CA THR A 76 8.40 -1.84 -24.17
C THR A 76 8.10 -0.86 -23.03
N PRO A 77 9.14 -0.34 -22.33
CA PRO A 77 8.93 0.67 -21.30
C PRO A 77 8.18 1.91 -21.80
N ALA A 78 8.39 2.32 -23.06
CA ALA A 78 7.68 3.43 -23.66
C ALA A 78 6.18 3.13 -23.87
N GLN A 79 5.82 1.90 -24.24
CA GLN A 79 4.42 1.48 -24.34
C GLN A 79 3.76 1.36 -22.97
N ALA A 80 4.48 0.83 -21.97
CA ALA A 80 4.04 0.79 -20.59
C ALA A 80 3.79 2.20 -20.02
N GLN A 81 4.68 3.16 -20.32
CA GLN A 81 4.51 4.56 -19.94
C GLN A 81 3.24 5.17 -20.55
N LYS A 82 2.97 4.94 -21.84
CA LYS A 82 1.71 5.38 -22.48
C LYS A 82 0.47 4.77 -21.84
N ARG A 83 0.56 3.53 -21.34
CA ARG A 83 -0.54 2.94 -20.57
C ARG A 83 -0.74 3.67 -19.24
N VAL A 84 0.34 3.93 -18.50
CA VAL A 84 0.27 4.66 -17.24
C VAL A 84 -0.36 6.05 -17.42
N GLU A 85 -0.12 6.73 -18.54
CA GLU A 85 -0.78 8.00 -18.88
C GLU A 85 -2.31 7.88 -19.03
N SER A 86 -2.82 6.70 -19.37
CA SER A 86 -4.26 6.41 -19.42
C SER A 86 -4.86 6.05 -18.06
N PHE A 87 -4.04 5.86 -17.03
CA PHE A 87 -4.55 5.58 -15.70
C PHE A 87 -5.23 6.84 -15.16
N SER A 88 -6.55 6.77 -15.09
CA SER A 88 -7.33 7.64 -14.23
C SER A 88 -7.49 7.00 -12.87
N CYS A 89 -7.68 7.83 -11.84
CA CYS A 89 -8.11 7.31 -10.54
C CYS A 89 -9.48 6.64 -10.74
N PRO A 90 -9.64 5.33 -10.43
CA PRO A 90 -10.91 4.62 -10.66
C PRO A 90 -12.05 5.37 -9.99
N ASP A 91 -13.16 5.55 -10.69
CA ASP A 91 -14.35 6.20 -10.12
C ASP A 91 -15.00 5.37 -8.99
N VAL A 92 -14.54 4.13 -8.79
CA VAL A 92 -14.81 3.30 -7.59
C VAL A 92 -14.29 3.98 -6.31
N LEU A 93 -13.45 5.01 -6.44
CA LEU A 93 -12.91 5.85 -5.36
C LEU A 93 -13.38 7.32 -5.48
N SER A 94 -14.41 7.61 -6.28
CA SER A 94 -14.97 8.98 -6.45
C SER A 94 -15.57 9.58 -5.18
N GLY A 95 -15.65 8.81 -4.10
CA GLY A 95 -15.72 9.37 -2.76
C GLY A 95 -14.39 9.04 -2.08
N GLY A 96 -13.54 10.04 -1.87
CA GLY A 96 -12.38 9.88 -0.99
C GLY A 96 -12.82 9.20 0.31
N GLN A 97 -11.99 8.31 0.88
CA GLN A 97 -12.34 7.45 2.02
C GLN A 97 -13.37 8.11 2.93
N LYS A 98 -14.63 7.68 2.79
CA LYS A 98 -15.69 8.24 3.60
C LYS A 98 -15.51 7.75 5.02
N THR A 99 -15.23 8.67 5.93
CA THR A 99 -15.11 8.32 7.35
C THR A 99 -16.51 8.22 7.92
N ARG A 100 -16.85 7.10 8.57
CA ARG A 100 -18.16 6.93 9.22
C ARG A 100 -18.07 7.26 10.70
N ILE A 101 -18.70 8.36 11.13
CA ILE A 101 -18.77 8.76 12.54
C ILE A 101 -20.25 8.81 12.95
N LEU A 102 -20.62 8.07 13.99
CA LEU A 102 -22.00 8.03 14.52
C LEU A 102 -23.08 7.78 13.45
N GLY A 103 -22.77 6.92 12.47
CA GLY A 103 -23.70 6.57 11.39
C GLY A 103 -23.69 7.52 10.18
N LYS A 104 -22.97 8.65 10.23
CA LYS A 104 -22.83 9.61 9.12
C LYS A 104 -21.53 9.39 8.36
N GLU A 105 -21.60 9.52 7.04
CA GLU A 105 -20.42 9.50 6.16
C GLU A 105 -19.90 10.93 5.98
N TYR A 106 -18.59 11.08 6.12
CA TYR A 106 -17.87 12.33 5.91
C TYR A 106 -16.88 12.16 4.78
N ASP A 107 -16.92 13.06 3.80
CA ASP A 107 -15.93 13.09 2.74
C ASP A 107 -14.55 13.44 3.31
N ALA A 108 -13.50 13.04 2.60
CA ALA A 108 -12.15 13.45 2.94
C ALA A 108 -12.00 14.97 2.82
N ASP A 109 -11.24 15.60 3.73
CA ASP A 109 -10.97 17.04 3.71
C ASP A 109 -10.36 17.53 2.39
N ASN A 110 -9.55 16.67 1.73
CA ASN A 110 -8.94 16.96 0.45
C ASN A 110 -9.04 15.75 -0.50
N PRO A 111 -10.19 15.59 -1.17
CA PRO A 111 -10.47 14.42 -1.99
C PRO A 111 -9.56 14.37 -3.24
N GLU A 112 -9.19 15.51 -3.82
CA GLU A 112 -8.30 15.57 -4.98
C GLU A 112 -6.89 15.05 -4.64
N LYS A 113 -6.31 15.53 -3.53
CA LYS A 113 -4.99 15.10 -3.09
C LYS A 113 -4.97 13.62 -2.67
N GLN A 114 -6.08 13.13 -2.11
CA GLN A 114 -6.24 11.70 -1.85
C GLN A 114 -6.26 10.88 -3.14
N ARG A 115 -7.01 11.31 -4.16
CA ARG A 115 -7.01 10.66 -5.49
C ARG A 115 -5.61 10.64 -6.09
N GLN A 116 -4.85 11.73 -5.97
CA GLN A 116 -3.48 11.80 -6.46
C GLN A 116 -2.57 10.78 -5.77
N ILE A 117 -2.62 10.68 -4.44
CA ILE A 117 -1.82 9.70 -3.68
C ILE A 117 -2.14 8.25 -4.11
N LEU A 118 -3.42 7.95 -4.31
CA LEU A 118 -3.86 6.63 -4.74
C LEU A 118 -3.40 6.31 -6.16
N LEU A 119 -3.48 7.28 -7.07
CA LEU A 119 -2.97 7.15 -8.44
C LEU A 119 -1.46 6.91 -8.44
N GLU A 120 -0.69 7.71 -7.70
CA GLU A 120 0.77 7.56 -7.60
C GLU A 120 1.19 6.20 -7.03
N ALA A 121 0.53 5.75 -5.95
CA ALA A 121 0.78 4.43 -5.36
C ALA A 121 0.39 3.28 -6.31
N GLY A 122 -0.68 3.46 -7.08
CA GLY A 122 -1.10 2.53 -8.10
C GLY A 122 -0.10 2.42 -9.26
N ILE A 123 0.38 3.57 -9.77
CA ILE A 123 1.44 3.64 -10.79
C ILE A 123 2.73 2.99 -10.28
N SER A 124 3.10 3.23 -9.02
CA SER A 124 4.24 2.58 -8.38
C SER A 124 4.08 1.05 -8.36
N SER A 125 2.90 0.56 -7.98
CA SER A 125 2.60 -0.88 -7.96
C SER A 125 2.67 -1.49 -9.37
N TYR A 126 2.16 -0.79 -10.38
CA TYR A 126 2.30 -1.19 -11.77
C TYR A 126 3.76 -1.34 -12.19
N TRP A 127 4.60 -0.34 -11.89
CA TRP A 127 6.01 -0.40 -12.24
C TRP A 127 6.78 -1.46 -11.47
N ASP A 128 6.42 -1.72 -10.22
CA ASP A 128 7.00 -2.83 -9.46
C ASP A 128 6.66 -4.16 -10.10
N GLY A 129 5.41 -4.38 -10.54
CA GLY A 129 5.00 -5.58 -11.28
C GLY A 129 5.70 -5.71 -12.63
N TYR A 130 5.76 -4.62 -13.41
CA TYR A 130 6.44 -4.58 -14.71
C TYR A 130 7.94 -4.88 -14.59
N ASN A 131 8.59 -4.39 -13.54
CA ASN A 131 10.02 -4.60 -13.30
C ASN A 131 10.33 -5.85 -12.46
N GLY A 132 9.33 -6.62 -12.02
CA GLY A 132 9.51 -7.83 -11.22
C GLY A 132 10.02 -7.59 -9.80
N ARG A 133 9.71 -6.43 -9.21
CA ARG A 133 10.07 -6.10 -7.83
C ARG A 133 9.10 -6.81 -6.88
N SER A 134 9.64 -7.46 -5.85
CA SER A 134 8.85 -8.11 -4.80
C SER A 134 8.56 -7.17 -3.65
#